data_AF-A0A1G5FT04-F1
#
_entry.id   AF-A0A1G5FT04-F1
#
_cell.length_a   1.000
_cell.length_b   1.000
_cell.length_c   1.000
_cell.angle_alpha   90.00
_cell.angle_beta   90.00
_cell.angle_gamma   90.00
#
_symmetry.space_group_name_H-M   'P 1'
#
loop_
_entity.id
_entity.type
_entity.pdbx_description
1 polymer ?
#
loop_
_entity_poly.entity_id
_entity_poly.type
_entity_poly.pdbx_seq_one_letter_code
_entity_poly.pdbx_strand_id
1 'polypeptide(L)'
;MNYPEWAPEILVEGYKMWLAAPPAERGHWMADTNDYIAELVRRGISVTPDDAENIRQRQYRERLRVPDEERMHLVKLLITDLRMKDAWTILSKRTRSDLEFYEFFEACEQAIAGWRGDPKLTAAEKRAHYREVGQVARRLRFLLERSPEFDLYTAEDLIEGDYFECFLEDMSFVNQENIDKDMLRFFLAGPPANDVLENIAEKSDEYAKEENVVKQPNSPNAEIHYFIRSMSAYCMRKYAQPLHEVVAITTSVIFDIPNIDKDYVRKNIKR
;
A
#
# COMPACT_ATOMS: atom_id res chain seq x y z
N MET A 1 31.56 1.62 -10.41
CA MET A 1 30.78 0.64 -11.19
C MET A 1 30.23 1.38 -12.40
N ASN A 2 30.54 0.95 -13.62
CA ASN A 2 29.95 1.54 -14.82
C ASN A 2 28.55 0.93 -15.00
N TYR A 3 27.52 1.77 -15.02
CA TYR A 3 26.16 1.32 -15.28
C TYR A 3 25.93 1.26 -16.80
N PRO A 4 25.12 0.31 -17.30
CA PRO A 4 24.84 0.21 -18.73
C PRO A 4 24.11 1.46 -19.26
N GLU A 5 24.44 1.89 -20.48
CA GLU A 5 23.82 3.06 -21.14
C GLU A 5 22.31 2.89 -21.41
N TRP A 6 21.81 1.65 -21.40
CA TRP A 6 20.39 1.36 -21.60
C TRP A 6 19.56 1.48 -20.32
N ALA A 7 20.18 1.60 -19.15
CA ALA A 7 19.47 1.71 -17.89
C ALA A 7 18.88 3.12 -17.73
N PRO A 8 17.64 3.27 -17.23
CA PRO A 8 17.06 4.58 -16.99
C PRO A 8 17.91 5.42 -16.02
N GLU A 9 18.31 6.62 -16.43
CA GLU A 9 19.23 7.48 -15.68
C GLU A 9 18.70 7.80 -14.27
N ILE A 10 17.41 8.16 -14.16
CA ILE A 10 16.75 8.42 -12.87
C ILE A 10 16.87 7.26 -11.86
N LEU A 11 16.82 6.01 -12.33
CA LEU A 11 16.97 4.83 -11.45
C LEU A 11 18.42 4.63 -11.05
N VAL A 12 19.36 4.89 -11.97
CA VAL A 12 20.79 4.82 -11.71
C VAL A 12 21.20 5.90 -10.70
N GLU A 13 20.71 7.12 -10.85
CA GLU A 13 20.94 8.22 -9.92
C GLU A 13 20.33 7.94 -8.55
N GLY A 14 19.06 7.51 -8.50
CA GLY A 14 18.40 7.12 -7.25
C GLY A 14 19.17 6.02 -6.51
N TYR A 15 19.65 4.99 -7.23
CA TYR A 15 20.46 3.93 -6.64
C TYR A 15 21.82 4.43 -6.11
N LYS A 16 22.50 5.32 -6.85
CA LYS A 16 23.75 5.95 -6.39
C LYS A 16 23.52 6.79 -5.13
N MET A 17 22.42 7.55 -5.08
CA MET A 17 22.05 8.34 -3.90
C MET A 17 21.79 7.44 -2.69
N TRP A 18 21.06 6.34 -2.84
CA TRP A 18 20.84 5.37 -1.76
C TRP A 18 22.14 4.71 -1.27
N LEU A 19 23.09 4.40 -2.16
CA LEU A 19 24.39 3.90 -1.77
C LEU A 19 25.22 4.92 -0.96
N ALA A 20 25.09 6.20 -1.29
CA ALA A 20 25.83 7.29 -0.65
C ALA A 20 25.21 7.73 0.69
N ALA A 21 23.90 7.55 0.88
CA ALA A 21 23.21 7.91 2.12
C ALA A 21 23.70 7.06 3.31
N PRO A 22 23.91 7.63 4.50
CA PRO A 22 24.14 6.86 5.73
C PRO A 22 22.97 5.91 6.02
N PRO A 23 23.20 4.71 6.60
CA PRO A 23 22.12 3.77 6.93
C PRO A 23 20.99 4.38 7.78
N ALA A 24 21.32 5.31 8.68
CA ALA A 24 20.36 6.03 9.51
C ALA A 24 19.43 6.96 8.72
N GLU A 25 19.81 7.36 7.51
CA GLU A 25 19.01 8.25 6.63
C GLU A 25 18.25 7.48 5.54
N ARG A 26 18.50 6.17 5.41
CA ARG A 26 17.90 5.34 4.34
C ARG A 26 16.42 5.02 4.55
N GLY A 27 15.90 5.14 5.77
CA GLY A 27 14.51 4.80 6.12
C GLY A 27 13.68 5.89 6.81
N HIS A 28 14.21 7.12 6.96
CA HIS A 28 13.55 8.18 7.72
C HIS A 28 12.89 9.23 6.83
N TRP A 29 11.86 8.83 6.08
CA TRP A 29 10.89 9.76 5.51
C TRP A 29 9.46 9.26 5.70
N MET A 30 9.12 8.86 6.93
CA MET A 30 7.73 8.81 7.34
C MET A 30 7.57 9.76 8.52
N ALA A 31 7.42 11.05 8.19
CA ALA A 31 6.64 11.93 9.06
C ALA A 31 5.27 11.26 9.29
N ASP A 32 4.63 11.53 10.43
CA ASP A 32 3.26 11.07 10.66
C ASP A 32 2.40 11.37 9.42
N THR A 33 1.49 10.47 9.05
CA THR A 33 0.73 10.67 7.82
C THR A 33 -0.06 11.97 7.84
N ASN A 34 -0.51 12.36 9.03
CA ASN A 34 -1.20 13.62 9.22
C ASN A 34 -0.22 14.80 9.16
N ASP A 35 1.03 14.66 9.60
CA ASP A 35 2.08 15.69 9.39
C ASP A 35 2.35 15.93 7.90
N TYR A 36 2.42 14.85 7.11
CA TYR A 36 2.63 14.96 5.67
C TYR A 36 1.43 15.61 4.97
N ILE A 37 0.20 15.23 5.32
CA ILE A 37 -1.02 15.86 4.81
C ILE A 37 -1.06 17.34 5.22
N ALA A 38 -0.71 17.65 6.47
CA ALA A 38 -0.64 19.02 6.98
C ALA A 38 0.40 19.86 6.23
N GLU A 39 1.53 19.27 5.86
CA GLU A 39 2.55 19.92 5.04
C GLU A 39 2.05 20.18 3.60
N LEU A 40 1.33 19.24 2.98
CA LEU A 40 0.72 19.46 1.66
C LEU A 40 -0.26 20.64 1.69
N VAL A 41 -1.10 20.70 2.72
CA VAL A 41 -2.04 21.81 2.94
C VAL A 41 -1.29 23.13 3.20
N ARG A 42 -0.23 23.12 4.02
CA ARG A 42 0.65 24.30 4.23
C ARG A 42 1.27 24.82 2.95
N ARG A 43 1.57 23.93 2.00
CA ARG A 43 2.11 24.27 0.67
C ARG A 43 1.02 24.72 -0.32
N GLY A 44 -0.23 24.87 0.13
CA GLY A 44 -1.36 25.34 -0.67
C GLY A 44 -1.97 24.27 -1.58
N ILE A 45 -1.67 22.99 -1.35
CA ILE A 45 -2.27 21.89 -2.10
C ILE A 45 -3.61 21.55 -1.43
N SER A 46 -4.70 21.61 -2.20
CA SER A 46 -6.02 21.18 -1.72
C SER A 46 -6.03 19.66 -1.57
N VAL A 47 -6.28 19.19 -0.34
CA VAL A 47 -6.42 17.75 -0.02
C VAL A 47 -7.84 17.53 0.48
N THR A 48 -8.64 16.75 -0.25
CA THR A 48 -10.00 16.38 0.21
C THR A 48 -9.94 15.28 1.28
N PRO A 49 -11.03 15.01 2.02
CA PRO A 49 -11.09 13.88 2.95
C PRO A 49 -10.77 12.53 2.29
N ASP A 50 -11.25 12.32 1.06
CA ASP A 50 -10.95 11.12 0.29
C ASP A 50 -9.46 11.06 -0.12
N ASP A 51 -8.85 12.20 -0.49
CA ASP A 51 -7.41 12.27 -0.77
C ASP A 51 -6.57 11.97 0.48
N ALA A 52 -6.98 12.50 1.65
CA ALA A 52 -6.32 12.25 2.92
C ALA A 52 -6.38 10.77 3.30
N GLU A 53 -7.54 10.13 3.13
CA GLU A 53 -7.68 8.70 3.38
C GLU A 53 -6.88 7.85 2.38
N ASN A 54 -6.87 8.24 1.10
CA ASN A 54 -6.01 7.61 0.10
C ASN A 54 -4.51 7.77 0.43
N ILE A 55 -4.08 8.92 0.97
CA ILE A 55 -2.71 9.16 1.43
C ILE A 55 -2.39 8.30 2.66
N ARG A 56 -3.31 8.17 3.63
CA ARG A 56 -3.16 7.26 4.79
C ARG A 56 -3.03 5.81 4.37
N GLN A 57 -3.91 5.35 3.50
CA GLN A 57 -3.83 3.99 2.96
C GLN A 57 -2.57 3.78 2.14
N ARG A 58 -2.14 4.78 1.36
CA ARG A 58 -0.87 4.75 0.64
C ARG A 58 0.30 4.64 1.62
N GLN A 59 0.41 5.49 2.64
CA GLN A 59 1.51 5.43 3.60
C GLN A 59 1.48 4.15 4.46
N TYR A 60 0.31 3.65 4.84
CA TYR A 60 0.18 2.35 5.47
C TYR A 60 0.70 1.23 4.56
N ARG A 61 0.38 1.28 3.25
CA ARG A 61 0.99 0.37 2.26
C ARG A 61 2.48 0.65 2.08
N GLU A 62 2.96 1.87 2.30
CA GLU A 62 4.38 2.19 2.31
C GLU A 62 5.10 1.62 3.54
N ARG A 63 4.41 1.45 4.68
CA ARG A 63 4.90 0.66 5.83
C ARG A 63 5.00 -0.84 5.51
N LEU A 64 4.33 -1.30 4.46
CA LEU A 64 4.44 -2.66 3.92
C LEU A 64 5.50 -2.75 2.80
N ARG A 65 6.28 -1.68 2.54
CA ARG A 65 7.37 -1.70 1.54
C ARG A 65 8.36 -2.83 1.82
N VAL A 66 9.04 -3.26 0.76
CA VAL A 66 10.17 -4.17 0.92
C VAL A 66 11.28 -3.46 1.73
N PRO A 67 12.02 -4.18 2.58
CA PRO A 67 13.14 -3.60 3.32
C PRO A 67 14.13 -2.87 2.40
N ASP A 68 14.77 -1.81 2.88
CA ASP A 68 15.67 -0.97 2.07
C ASP A 68 16.76 -1.78 1.37
N GLU A 69 17.31 -2.80 2.02
CA GLU A 69 18.31 -3.70 1.43
C GLU A 69 17.76 -4.46 0.21
N GLU A 70 16.52 -4.93 0.30
CA GLU A 70 15.85 -5.62 -0.79
C GLU A 70 15.43 -4.65 -1.90
N ARG A 71 14.97 -3.45 -1.54
CA ARG A 71 14.68 -2.36 -2.48
C ARG A 71 15.93 -2.01 -3.29
N MET A 72 17.08 -1.87 -2.61
CA MET A 72 18.38 -1.62 -3.22
C MET A 72 18.82 -2.78 -4.11
N HIS A 73 18.61 -4.02 -3.67
CA HIS A 73 18.88 -5.19 -4.48
C HIS A 73 18.02 -5.21 -5.76
N LEU A 74 16.72 -4.93 -5.64
CA LEU A 74 15.77 -4.90 -6.74
C LEU A 74 16.14 -3.85 -7.77
N VAL A 75 16.36 -2.59 -7.37
CA VAL A 75 16.74 -1.54 -8.33
C VAL A 75 18.07 -1.88 -9.01
N LYS A 76 19.05 -2.39 -8.26
CA LYS A 76 20.33 -2.82 -8.81
C LYS A 76 20.12 -3.91 -9.87
N LEU A 77 19.30 -4.90 -9.58
CA LEU A 77 18.99 -5.98 -10.51
C LEU A 77 18.36 -5.43 -11.79
N LEU A 78 17.36 -4.55 -11.65
CA LEU A 78 16.65 -3.99 -12.80
C LEU A 78 17.52 -3.08 -13.69
N ILE A 79 18.53 -2.40 -13.13
CA ILE A 79 19.43 -1.51 -13.89
C ILE A 79 20.71 -2.21 -14.38
N THR A 80 21.00 -3.45 -13.95
CA THR A 80 22.24 -4.15 -14.33
C THR A 80 22.04 -5.46 -15.07
N ASP A 81 20.90 -6.15 -14.91
CA ASP A 81 20.64 -7.40 -15.63
C ASP A 81 20.42 -7.14 -17.12
N LEU A 82 21.21 -7.80 -17.98
CA LEU A 82 21.18 -7.59 -19.44
C LEU A 82 19.81 -7.87 -20.05
N ARG A 83 19.01 -8.78 -19.49
CA ARG A 83 17.66 -9.09 -19.97
C ARG A 83 16.74 -7.88 -19.89
N MET A 84 16.95 -6.98 -18.91
CA MET A 84 16.14 -5.78 -18.76
C MET A 84 16.32 -4.76 -19.88
N LYS A 85 17.40 -4.84 -20.68
CA LYS A 85 17.63 -3.93 -21.81
C LYS A 85 16.41 -3.83 -22.74
N ASP A 86 15.80 -4.96 -23.07
CA ASP A 86 14.66 -5.00 -23.98
C ASP A 86 13.40 -4.44 -23.31
N ALA A 87 13.18 -4.72 -22.02
CA ALA A 87 12.08 -4.14 -21.25
C ALA A 87 12.18 -2.60 -21.20
N TRP A 88 13.37 -2.06 -20.90
CA TRP A 88 13.60 -0.62 -20.87
C TRP A 88 13.47 0.01 -22.25
N THR A 89 13.93 -0.66 -23.30
CA THR A 89 13.77 -0.20 -24.69
C THR A 89 12.29 -0.15 -25.12
N ILE A 90 11.46 -1.07 -24.62
CA ILE A 90 10.02 -1.05 -24.90
C ILE A 90 9.34 0.06 -24.10
N LEU A 91 9.70 0.23 -22.83
CA LEU A 91 9.13 1.26 -21.95
C LEU A 91 9.50 2.67 -22.44
N SER A 92 10.75 2.92 -22.84
CA SER A 92 11.20 4.25 -23.28
C SER A 92 10.46 4.79 -24.51
N LYS A 93 9.87 3.91 -25.34
CA LYS A 93 9.01 4.29 -26.47
C LYS A 93 7.60 4.72 -26.05
N ARG A 94 7.27 4.59 -24.77
CA ARG A 94 5.91 4.77 -24.22
C ARG A 94 5.84 5.75 -23.07
N THR A 95 6.94 5.91 -22.34
CA THR A 95 7.03 6.86 -21.23
C THR A 95 7.03 8.30 -21.75
N ARG A 96 6.42 9.21 -20.97
CA ARG A 96 6.38 10.65 -21.28
C ARG A 96 7.36 11.46 -20.44
N SER A 97 7.87 10.86 -19.37
CA SER A 97 8.85 11.45 -18.47
C SER A 97 9.69 10.37 -17.82
N ASP A 98 10.87 10.74 -17.31
CA ASP A 98 11.74 9.79 -16.60
C ASP A 98 11.11 9.28 -15.30
N LEU A 99 10.24 10.08 -14.68
CA LEU A 99 9.48 9.68 -13.50
C LEU A 99 8.70 8.37 -13.71
N GLU A 100 8.26 8.07 -14.93
CA GLU A 100 7.53 6.83 -15.22
C GLU A 100 8.40 5.56 -15.10
N PHE A 101 9.73 5.67 -15.27
CA PHE A 101 10.63 4.55 -14.97
C PHE A 101 10.71 4.28 -13.47
N TYR A 102 10.72 5.35 -12.68
CA TYR A 102 10.66 5.26 -11.22
C TYR A 102 9.31 4.70 -10.75
N GLU A 103 8.18 5.14 -11.32
CA GLU A 103 6.86 4.56 -11.05
C GLU A 103 6.77 3.08 -11.44
N PHE A 104 7.39 2.67 -12.56
CA PHE A 104 7.46 1.25 -12.95
C PHE A 104 8.25 0.42 -11.92
N PHE A 105 9.35 0.96 -11.42
CA PHE A 105 10.11 0.34 -10.33
C PHE A 105 9.27 0.24 -9.04
N GLU A 106 8.57 1.32 -8.63
CA GLU A 106 7.68 1.28 -7.48
C GLU A 106 6.54 0.27 -7.65
N ALA A 107 6.03 0.08 -8.87
CA ALA A 107 5.02 -0.94 -9.15
C ALA A 107 5.57 -2.36 -8.95
N CYS A 108 6.84 -2.61 -9.28
CA CYS A 108 7.51 -3.88 -9.01
C CYS A 108 7.66 -4.10 -7.50
N GLU A 109 8.09 -3.07 -6.77
CA GLU A 109 8.20 -3.08 -5.31
C GLU A 109 6.85 -3.39 -4.65
N GLN A 110 5.80 -2.68 -5.06
CA GLN A 110 4.43 -2.87 -4.57
C GLN A 110 3.89 -4.27 -4.89
N ALA A 111 4.25 -4.85 -6.04
CA ALA A 111 3.83 -6.21 -6.37
C ALA A 111 4.48 -7.26 -5.45
N ILE A 112 5.75 -7.08 -5.08
CA ILE A 112 6.45 -7.95 -4.12
C ILE A 112 5.90 -7.76 -2.70
N ALA A 113 5.79 -6.50 -2.26
CA ALA A 113 5.21 -6.12 -0.98
C ALA A 113 3.76 -6.63 -0.83
N GLY A 114 2.94 -6.46 -1.87
CA GLY A 114 1.56 -6.91 -1.91
C GLY A 114 1.45 -8.42 -1.73
N TRP A 115 2.30 -9.21 -2.41
CA TRP A 115 2.35 -10.64 -2.17
C TRP A 115 2.66 -10.98 -0.70
N ARG A 116 3.59 -10.25 -0.06
CA ARG A 116 3.95 -10.48 1.36
C ARG A 116 2.87 -10.04 2.34
N GLY A 117 2.17 -8.94 2.05
CA GLY A 117 1.11 -8.40 2.91
C GLY A 117 -0.24 -9.10 2.75
N ASP A 118 -0.59 -9.54 1.54
CA ASP A 118 -1.93 -10.04 1.27
C ASP A 118 -2.21 -11.40 1.94
N PRO A 119 -3.40 -11.64 2.50
CA PRO A 119 -3.76 -12.94 3.04
C PRO A 119 -3.69 -14.05 1.98
N LYS A 120 -2.94 -15.13 2.27
CA LYS A 120 -2.79 -16.29 1.38
C LYS A 120 -3.92 -17.29 1.61
N LEU A 121 -5.14 -16.79 1.61
CA LEU A 121 -6.34 -17.58 1.87
C LEU A 121 -6.96 -18.02 0.54
N THR A 122 -7.43 -19.25 0.48
CA THR A 122 -8.33 -19.71 -0.58
C THR A 122 -9.68 -18.97 -0.50
N ALA A 123 -10.51 -19.05 -1.54
CA ALA A 123 -11.83 -18.41 -1.51
C ALA A 123 -12.72 -18.95 -0.38
N ALA A 124 -12.60 -20.23 -0.05
CA ALA A 124 -13.32 -20.84 1.07
C ALA A 124 -12.80 -20.32 2.42
N GLU A 125 -11.49 -20.27 2.61
CA GLU A 125 -10.88 -19.77 3.84
C GLU A 125 -11.14 -18.27 4.04
N LYS A 126 -11.03 -17.45 3.00
CA LYS A 126 -11.37 -16.01 3.04
C LYS A 126 -12.82 -15.82 3.51
N ARG A 127 -13.77 -16.56 2.93
CA ARG A 127 -15.18 -16.52 3.35
C ARG A 127 -15.36 -16.96 4.80
N ALA A 128 -14.70 -18.03 5.21
CA ALA A 128 -14.79 -18.53 6.58
C ALA A 128 -14.25 -17.49 7.57
N HIS A 129 -13.08 -16.93 7.28
CA HIS A 129 -12.44 -15.89 8.08
C HIS A 129 -13.34 -14.67 8.25
N TYR A 130 -13.84 -14.07 7.16
CA TYR A 130 -14.70 -12.89 7.28
C TYR A 130 -16.04 -13.21 7.95
N ARG A 131 -16.62 -14.40 7.73
CA ARG A 131 -17.81 -14.81 8.49
C ARG A 131 -17.54 -14.88 9.99
N GLU A 132 -16.39 -15.43 10.38
CA GLU A 132 -15.98 -15.49 11.78
C GLU A 132 -15.81 -14.08 12.37
N VAL A 133 -15.10 -13.18 11.68
CA VAL A 133 -14.96 -11.78 12.08
C VAL A 133 -16.32 -11.13 12.28
N GLY A 134 -17.23 -11.26 11.32
CA GLY A 134 -18.57 -10.68 11.43
C GLY A 134 -19.42 -11.30 12.54
N GLN A 135 -19.29 -12.61 12.79
CA GLN A 135 -19.96 -13.27 13.92
C GLN A 135 -19.43 -12.79 15.27
N VAL A 136 -18.11 -12.67 15.41
CA VAL A 136 -17.46 -12.17 16.63
C VAL A 136 -17.86 -10.71 16.88
N ALA A 137 -17.85 -9.86 15.86
CA ALA A 137 -18.25 -8.46 15.97
C ALA A 137 -19.70 -8.32 16.45
N ARG A 138 -20.65 -9.04 15.84
CA ARG A 138 -22.06 -9.07 16.30
C ARG A 138 -22.19 -9.61 17.71
N ARG A 139 -21.43 -10.64 18.06
CA ARG A 139 -21.49 -11.24 19.39
C ARG A 139 -20.98 -10.27 20.45
N LEU A 140 -19.88 -9.56 20.16
CA LEU A 140 -19.33 -8.55 21.07
C LEU A 140 -20.29 -7.38 21.22
N ARG A 141 -20.83 -6.85 20.11
CA ARG A 141 -21.86 -5.81 20.12
C ARG A 141 -23.02 -6.18 21.03
N PHE A 142 -23.57 -7.39 20.87
CA PHE A 142 -24.66 -7.88 21.73
C PHE A 142 -24.28 -7.98 23.22
N LEU A 143 -23.02 -8.26 23.55
CA LEU A 143 -22.55 -8.27 24.94
C LEU A 143 -22.43 -6.83 25.50
N LEU A 144 -21.96 -5.89 24.68
CA LEU A 144 -21.83 -4.48 25.06
C LEU A 144 -23.20 -3.82 25.23
N GLU A 145 -24.16 -4.07 24.35
CA GLU A 145 -25.57 -3.61 24.47
C GLU A 145 -26.27 -4.09 25.76
N ARG A 146 -25.71 -5.09 26.44
CA ARG A 146 -26.25 -5.64 27.71
C ARG A 146 -25.43 -5.25 28.93
N SER A 147 -24.41 -4.43 28.73
CA SER A 147 -23.47 -3.98 29.76
C SER A 147 -23.57 -2.46 29.82
N PRO A 148 -24.41 -1.89 30.70
CA PRO A 148 -24.69 -0.45 30.76
C PRO A 148 -23.44 0.42 30.88
N GLU A 149 -22.37 -0.12 31.43
CA GLU A 149 -21.05 0.52 31.52
C GLU A 149 -20.44 0.87 30.15
N PHE A 150 -20.93 0.28 29.07
CA PHE A 150 -20.43 0.48 27.70
C PHE A 150 -21.45 1.12 26.75
N ASP A 151 -22.63 1.54 27.23
CA ASP A 151 -23.72 2.07 26.38
C ASP A 151 -23.32 3.29 25.55
N LEU A 152 -22.29 4.03 25.98
CA LEU A 152 -21.73 5.20 25.29
C LEU A 152 -20.21 5.12 25.15
N TYR A 153 -19.64 3.92 25.20
CA TYR A 153 -18.19 3.76 25.04
C TYR A 153 -17.79 4.12 23.61
N THR A 154 -16.96 5.15 23.46
CA THR A 154 -16.48 5.69 22.19
C THR A 154 -14.96 5.61 22.11
N ALA A 155 -14.40 5.97 20.95
CA ALA A 155 -12.97 6.12 20.81
C ALA A 155 -12.38 7.24 21.70
N GLU A 156 -13.18 8.23 22.10
CA GLU A 156 -12.76 9.27 23.06
C GLU A 156 -12.38 8.64 24.41
N ASP A 157 -13.12 7.64 24.86
CA ASP A 157 -12.85 6.94 26.12
C ASP A 157 -11.56 6.10 26.11
N LEU A 158 -10.94 5.90 24.93
CA LEU A 158 -9.63 5.28 24.77
C LEU A 158 -8.48 6.30 24.75
N ILE A 159 -8.77 7.58 24.53
CA ILE A 159 -7.78 8.64 24.49
C ILE A 159 -7.63 9.14 25.94
N GLU A 160 -6.62 8.61 26.64
CA GLU A 160 -6.24 9.09 27.97
C GLU A 160 -5.98 10.61 27.93
N GLY A 161 -6.32 11.33 29.01
CA GLY A 161 -6.29 12.80 29.04
C GLY A 161 -4.97 13.43 28.62
N ASP A 162 -3.84 12.76 28.83
CA ASP A 162 -2.52 13.23 28.42
C ASP A 162 -2.34 13.21 26.89
N TYR A 163 -2.93 12.23 26.18
CA TYR A 163 -2.93 12.20 24.71
C TYR A 163 -3.84 13.26 24.11
N PHE A 164 -4.97 13.57 24.78
CA PHE A 164 -5.87 14.63 24.35
C PHE A 164 -5.22 16.01 24.50
N GLU A 165 -4.52 16.27 25.61
CA GLU A 165 -3.80 17.53 25.79
C GLU A 165 -2.62 17.66 24.82
N CYS A 166 -1.85 16.59 24.56
CA CYS A 166 -0.84 16.58 23.48
C CYS A 166 -1.46 16.89 22.11
N PHE A 167 -2.61 16.29 21.78
CA PHE A 167 -3.32 16.57 20.53
C PHE A 167 -3.82 18.03 20.45
N LEU A 168 -4.27 18.62 21.56
CA LEU A 168 -4.65 20.03 21.64
C LEU A 168 -3.45 20.97 21.52
N GLU A 169 -2.30 20.60 22.09
CA GLU A 169 -1.04 21.32 21.94
C GLU A 169 -0.56 21.29 20.47
N ASP A 170 -0.71 20.17 19.76
CA ASP A 170 -0.39 20.09 18.34
C ASP A 170 -1.40 20.86 17.46
N MET A 171 -2.65 21.00 17.90
CA MET A 171 -3.67 21.83 17.24
C MET A 171 -3.52 23.33 17.55
N SER A 172 -2.69 23.72 18.52
CA SER A 172 -2.45 25.11 18.94
C SER A 172 -1.86 26.03 17.87
N PHE A 173 -1.32 25.46 16.79
CA PHE A 173 -0.89 26.22 15.61
C PHE A 173 -2.06 26.94 14.90
N VAL A 174 -3.31 26.58 15.21
CA VAL A 174 -4.52 27.21 14.70
C VAL A 174 -5.14 28.09 15.80
N ASN A 175 -4.65 29.32 15.92
CA ASN A 175 -5.23 30.45 16.68
C ASN A 175 -6.19 30.09 17.84
N GLN A 176 -5.62 29.80 19.02
CA GLN A 176 -6.28 29.20 20.18
C GLN A 176 -7.43 30.01 20.83
N GLU A 177 -7.64 31.28 20.50
CA GLU A 177 -8.52 32.17 21.29
C GLU A 177 -10.01 31.82 21.25
N ASN A 178 -10.48 30.91 20.37
CA ASN A 178 -11.91 30.57 20.26
C ASN A 178 -12.21 29.08 20.07
N ILE A 179 -11.25 28.20 20.37
CA ILE A 179 -11.48 26.77 20.20
C ILE A 179 -12.22 26.23 21.43
N ASP A 180 -13.52 26.00 21.27
CA ASP A 180 -14.35 25.33 22.26
C ASP A 180 -13.89 23.88 22.44
N LYS A 181 -13.27 23.60 23.59
CA LYS A 181 -12.75 22.28 23.95
C LYS A 181 -13.86 21.23 23.99
N ASP A 182 -15.07 21.58 24.39
CA ASP A 182 -16.21 20.66 24.42
C ASP A 182 -16.71 20.37 23.01
N MET A 183 -16.66 21.36 22.11
CA MET A 183 -16.94 21.15 20.68
C MET A 183 -15.91 20.23 20.03
N LEU A 184 -14.62 20.33 20.37
CA LEU A 184 -13.58 19.43 19.86
C LEU A 184 -13.72 18.02 20.40
N ARG A 185 -14.03 17.87 21.69
CA ARG A 185 -14.37 16.57 22.28
C ARG A 185 -15.53 15.93 21.53
N PHE A 186 -16.58 16.71 21.25
CA PHE A 186 -17.70 16.24 20.44
C PHE A 186 -17.31 15.79 19.01
N PHE A 187 -16.36 16.46 18.35
CA PHE A 187 -15.85 16.03 17.04
C PHE A 187 -14.93 14.81 17.11
N LEU A 188 -14.26 14.59 18.24
CA LEU A 188 -13.34 13.47 18.49
C LEU A 188 -14.03 12.26 19.13
N ALA A 189 -15.22 12.46 19.71
CA ALA A 189 -16.19 11.45 20.05
C ALA A 189 -16.66 10.80 18.73
N GLY A 190 -15.82 9.91 18.21
CA GLY A 190 -16.14 9.10 17.05
C GLY A 190 -17.41 8.26 17.30
N PRO A 191 -17.84 7.48 16.30
CA PRO A 191 -19.00 6.62 16.46
C PRO A 191 -18.85 5.72 17.70
N PRO A 192 -19.95 5.46 18.45
CA PRO A 192 -19.97 4.50 19.55
C PRO A 192 -19.39 3.15 19.13
N ALA A 193 -18.77 2.43 20.07
CA ALA A 193 -18.16 1.13 19.82
C ALA A 193 -19.16 0.13 19.19
N ASN A 194 -20.45 0.21 19.56
CA ASN A 194 -21.50 -0.61 18.97
C ASN A 194 -21.71 -0.36 17.48
N ASP A 195 -21.68 0.91 17.04
CA ASP A 195 -21.82 1.28 15.63
C ASP A 195 -20.59 0.84 14.82
N VAL A 196 -19.40 0.96 15.41
CA VAL A 196 -18.15 0.44 14.81
C VAL A 196 -18.23 -1.07 14.64
N LEU A 197 -18.67 -1.81 15.66
CA LEU A 197 -18.80 -3.26 15.59
C LEU A 197 -19.86 -3.70 14.58
N GLU A 198 -20.97 -2.96 14.46
CA GLU A 198 -21.96 -3.23 13.41
C GLU A 198 -21.38 -3.00 12.02
N ASN A 199 -20.67 -1.88 11.82
CA ASN A 199 -19.99 -1.61 10.56
C ASN A 199 -18.98 -2.70 10.20
N ILE A 200 -18.18 -3.17 11.16
CA ILE A 200 -17.25 -4.30 10.96
C ILE A 200 -18.01 -5.55 10.53
N ALA A 201 -19.15 -5.85 11.16
CA ALA A 201 -19.95 -7.01 10.80
C ALA A 201 -20.52 -6.92 9.37
N GLU A 202 -21.05 -5.77 8.98
CA GLU A 202 -21.53 -5.51 7.63
C GLU A 202 -20.40 -5.59 6.59
N LYS A 203 -19.27 -4.93 6.85
CA LYS A 203 -18.09 -4.96 5.98
C LYS A 203 -17.51 -6.34 5.84
N SER A 204 -17.53 -7.15 6.90
CA SER A 204 -17.10 -8.54 6.83
C SER A 204 -17.97 -9.36 5.85
N ASP A 205 -19.29 -9.14 5.84
CA ASP A 205 -20.17 -9.81 4.89
C ASP A 205 -19.95 -9.36 3.43
N GLU A 206 -19.57 -8.10 3.22
CA GLU A 206 -19.13 -7.57 1.92
C GLU A 206 -17.82 -8.22 1.48
N TYR A 207 -16.78 -8.16 2.32
CA TYR A 207 -15.44 -8.70 2.03
C TYR A 207 -15.42 -10.22 1.84
N ALA A 208 -16.34 -10.95 2.49
CA ALA A 208 -16.53 -12.37 2.24
C ALA A 208 -16.97 -12.68 0.79
N LYS A 209 -17.64 -11.75 0.12
CA LYS A 209 -18.14 -11.91 -1.26
C LYS A 209 -17.15 -11.42 -2.31
N GLU A 210 -16.25 -10.53 -1.94
CA GLU A 210 -15.22 -10.02 -2.85
C GLU A 210 -14.28 -11.11 -3.35
N GLU A 211 -13.80 -10.94 -4.58
CA GLU A 211 -12.80 -11.85 -5.16
C GLU A 211 -11.51 -11.86 -4.33
N ASN A 212 -10.81 -12.99 -4.33
CA ASN A 212 -9.50 -13.08 -3.69
C ASN A 212 -8.46 -12.39 -4.56
N VAL A 213 -7.67 -11.50 -3.96
CA VAL A 213 -6.50 -10.91 -4.62
C VAL A 213 -5.51 -12.01 -5.00
N VAL A 214 -5.29 -12.97 -4.09
CA VAL A 214 -4.49 -14.18 -4.32
C VAL A 214 -5.40 -15.33 -4.78
N LYS A 215 -5.42 -15.59 -6.09
CA LYS A 215 -6.29 -16.64 -6.68
C LYS A 215 -5.86 -18.08 -6.37
N GLN A 216 -4.55 -18.33 -6.27
CA GLN A 216 -3.99 -19.68 -6.10
C GLN A 216 -2.88 -19.68 -5.04
N PRO A 217 -3.19 -19.41 -3.76
CA PRO A 217 -2.19 -19.22 -2.72
C PRO A 217 -1.28 -20.44 -2.50
N ASN A 218 -1.80 -21.65 -2.73
CA ASN A 218 -1.08 -22.90 -2.53
C ASN A 218 -0.35 -23.42 -3.78
N SER A 219 -0.31 -22.64 -4.87
CA SER A 219 0.43 -23.01 -6.08
C SER A 219 1.94 -22.85 -5.83
N PRO A 220 2.80 -23.76 -6.35
CA PRO A 220 4.26 -23.60 -6.25
C PRO A 220 4.79 -22.28 -6.83
N ASN A 221 4.04 -21.66 -7.76
CA ASN A 221 4.39 -20.40 -8.42
C ASN A 221 3.42 -19.26 -8.05
N ALA A 222 2.75 -19.35 -6.90
CA ALA A 222 1.72 -18.39 -6.50
C ALA A 222 2.22 -16.93 -6.48
N GLU A 223 3.43 -16.72 -5.95
CA GLU A 223 4.11 -15.43 -5.90
C GLU A 223 4.36 -14.84 -7.29
N ILE A 224 4.92 -15.65 -8.20
CA ILE A 224 5.20 -15.25 -9.59
C ILE A 224 3.89 -14.90 -10.30
N HIS A 225 2.83 -15.70 -10.11
CA HIS A 225 1.54 -15.45 -10.72
C HIS A 225 0.89 -14.18 -10.17
N TYR A 226 1.03 -13.93 -8.87
CA TYR A 226 0.60 -12.69 -8.25
C TYR A 226 1.34 -11.49 -8.87
N PHE A 227 2.67 -11.55 -8.90
CA PHE A 227 3.50 -10.50 -9.48
C PHE A 227 3.13 -10.20 -10.93
N ILE A 228 2.97 -11.23 -11.77
CA ILE A 228 2.55 -11.09 -13.17
C ILE A 228 1.21 -10.37 -13.28
N ARG A 229 0.21 -10.73 -12.46
CA ARG A 229 -1.11 -10.10 -12.49
C ARG A 229 -1.03 -8.63 -12.05
N SER A 230 -0.31 -8.35 -10.96
CA SER A 230 -0.12 -7.00 -10.43
C SER A 230 0.58 -6.09 -11.45
N MET A 231 1.67 -6.56 -12.06
CA MET A 231 2.39 -5.80 -13.09
C MET A 231 1.57 -5.63 -14.37
N SER A 232 0.82 -6.66 -14.78
CA SER A 232 -0.06 -6.56 -15.95
C SER A 232 -1.18 -5.55 -15.74
N ALA A 233 -1.74 -5.50 -14.52
CA ALA A 233 -2.75 -4.51 -14.14
C ALA A 233 -2.17 -3.09 -14.09
N TYR A 234 -0.96 -2.92 -13.56
CA TYR A 234 -0.23 -1.65 -13.61
C TYR A 234 -0.03 -1.19 -15.06
N CYS A 235 0.52 -2.04 -15.92
CA CYS A 235 0.76 -1.71 -17.33
C CYS A 235 -0.55 -1.35 -18.05
N MET A 236 -1.63 -2.09 -17.79
CA MET A 236 -2.95 -1.79 -18.34
C MET A 236 -3.43 -0.40 -17.94
N ARG A 237 -3.31 -0.02 -16.67
CA ARG A 237 -3.73 1.32 -16.19
C ARG A 237 -2.85 2.43 -16.75
N LYS A 238 -1.53 2.25 -16.76
CA LYS A 238 -0.57 3.28 -17.14
C LYS A 238 -0.47 3.47 -18.66
N TYR A 239 -0.44 2.38 -19.42
CA TYR A 239 -0.14 2.37 -20.86
C TYR A 239 -1.32 1.93 -21.73
N ALA A 240 -2.51 1.76 -21.15
CA ALA A 240 -3.72 1.24 -21.81
C ALA A 240 -3.54 -0.16 -22.44
N GLN A 241 -2.52 -0.91 -22.02
CA GLN A 241 -2.23 -2.26 -22.50
C GLN A 241 -1.33 -3.02 -21.50
N PRO A 242 -1.42 -4.35 -21.40
CA PRO A 242 -0.75 -5.13 -20.35
C PRO A 242 0.77 -5.29 -20.54
N LEU A 243 1.35 -4.90 -21.69
CA LEU A 243 2.78 -5.01 -22.01
C LEU A 243 3.39 -6.37 -21.64
N HIS A 244 2.80 -7.47 -22.11
CA HIS A 244 3.17 -8.84 -21.69
C HIS A 244 4.66 -9.18 -21.80
N GLU A 245 5.35 -8.63 -22.79
CA GLU A 245 6.79 -8.83 -22.99
C GLU A 245 7.62 -8.15 -21.89
N VAL A 246 7.29 -6.91 -21.53
CA VAL A 246 7.92 -6.19 -20.41
C VAL A 246 7.69 -6.95 -19.11
N VAL A 247 6.45 -7.40 -18.86
CA VAL A 247 6.10 -8.17 -17.68
C VAL A 247 6.87 -9.50 -17.64
N ALA A 248 6.98 -10.21 -18.77
CA ALA A 248 7.70 -11.48 -18.86
C ALA A 248 9.19 -11.32 -18.54
N ILE A 249 9.85 -10.34 -19.17
CA ILE A 249 11.27 -10.02 -18.94
C ILE A 249 11.49 -9.67 -17.47
N THR A 250 10.70 -8.73 -16.95
CA THR A 250 10.84 -8.24 -15.56
C THR A 250 10.62 -9.37 -14.55
N THR A 251 9.65 -10.24 -14.79
CA THR A 251 9.40 -11.42 -13.95
C THR A 251 10.57 -12.41 -14.02
N SER A 252 11.11 -12.68 -15.22
CA SER A 252 12.27 -13.56 -15.41
C SER A 252 13.49 -13.06 -14.64
N VAL A 253 13.68 -11.73 -14.61
CA VAL A 253 14.79 -11.08 -13.91
C VAL A 253 14.60 -11.15 -12.40
N ILE A 254 13.45 -10.70 -11.88
CA ILE A 254 13.21 -10.61 -10.42
C ILE A 254 13.22 -11.98 -9.74
N PHE A 255 12.62 -13.00 -10.36
CA PHE A 255 12.54 -14.34 -9.77
C PHE A 255 13.67 -15.27 -10.23
N ASP A 256 14.59 -14.77 -11.08
CA ASP A 256 15.64 -15.53 -11.73
C ASP A 256 15.17 -16.82 -12.42
N ILE A 257 14.03 -16.73 -13.12
CA ILE A 257 13.44 -17.87 -13.83
C ILE A 257 13.70 -17.71 -15.33
N PRO A 258 14.54 -18.56 -15.94
CA PRO A 258 14.74 -18.53 -17.38
C PRO A 258 13.46 -18.97 -18.10
N ASN A 259 13.22 -18.43 -19.29
CA ASN A 259 12.12 -18.82 -20.20
C ASN A 259 10.70 -18.40 -19.78
N ILE A 260 10.53 -17.36 -18.95
CA ILE A 260 9.22 -16.70 -18.85
C ILE A 260 9.00 -15.88 -20.13
N ASP A 261 8.03 -16.26 -20.94
CA ASP A 261 7.66 -15.56 -22.17
C ASP A 261 6.31 -14.84 -22.06
N LYS A 262 5.96 -14.08 -23.11
CA LYS A 262 4.69 -13.35 -23.20
C LYS A 262 3.46 -14.26 -23.16
N ASP A 263 3.56 -15.50 -23.61
CA ASP A 263 2.42 -16.43 -23.65
C ASP A 263 2.19 -17.08 -22.27
N TYR A 264 3.25 -17.30 -21.50
CA TYR A 264 3.18 -17.62 -20.08
C TYR A 264 2.45 -16.52 -19.31
N VAL A 265 2.83 -15.26 -19.54
CA VAL A 265 2.16 -14.10 -18.92
C VAL A 265 0.67 -14.05 -19.31
N ARG A 266 0.34 -14.19 -20.59
CA ARG A 266 -1.07 -14.20 -21.07
C ARG A 266 -1.93 -15.27 -20.40
N LYS A 267 -1.39 -16.48 -20.20
CA LYS A 267 -2.10 -17.58 -19.53
C LYS A 267 -2.39 -17.27 -18.07
N ASN A 268 -1.51 -16.55 -17.39
CA ASN A 268 -1.63 -16.23 -15.97
C ASN A 268 -2.50 -14.99 -15.66
N ILE A 269 -2.80 -14.17 -16.65
CA ILE A 269 -3.74 -13.04 -16.51
C ILE A 269 -5.20 -13.48 -16.70
N LYS A 270 -5.45 -14.45 -17.59
CA LYS A 270 -6.81 -14.94 -17.90
C LYS A 270 -7.43 -15.85 -16.83
N ARG A 271 -6.64 -16.30 -15.87
CA ARG A 271 -7.05 -17.18 -14.78
C ARG A 271 -7.33 -16.37 -13.53
#